data_AF-A0A954T956-F1
#
_entry.id   AF-A0A954T956-F1
#
_cell.length_a   1.000
_cell.length_b   1.000
_cell.length_c   1.000
_cell.angle_alpha   90.00
_cell.angle_beta   90.00
_cell.angle_gamma   90.00
#
_symmetry.space_group_name_H-M   'P 1'
#
loop_
_entity.id
_entity.type
_entity.pdbx_description
1 polymer ?
#
loop_
_entity_poly.entity_id
_entity_poly.type
_entity_poly.pdbx_seq_one_letter_code
_entity_poly.pdbx_strand_id
1 'polypeptide(L)'
;MNHTRCHFLRFVLRQLSTLVVLALATGTSLNPLPAAQPSELFELWPPGKAPGATGADPSQGEQLVTSRRRTFDQYTNIAIPKVAVFLAPEEKRTGSAVVVCPGGGMQRLAYEHEGVEIADWLNPLGISVFVLKYRVPSPSSTALLDVQRAVGLIRSRADEFHIDGQRLGIMGFSAGGEVALLLATHNDRRGYEPIDAADQFSCRPASACLVYPGGLVSRSGELRADIADKLDASSTPEMFIVHAFMDASINSLALALELKKKNVGCEMHIYREGGHGFGARESALPLSGWKASYIEWIRAQGFLDPSFVSSYAMELAERLPAATSLRPLTDLNRLATLDNGYAVQRLLVKAQNSADTIAGYKAGFVTAAAQQSVGLTGPMTGVLFRSGWTAADEIVQLDLSTLGPTAIETELGFIVSRGLDIATHISTEKQIKGAFDAIVPVIELPIDLKSRMSGELRAADIAAANIGSKKYLVASTSTSPDDYRPSDLHIVLKMDGKPLHQVEGDAINAGLWSHLITVVNQIVDQGYTLRSGDIVIAGALGTVHIAEPGHYSADYGGLGQIDFTIK
;
A
#
# COMPACT_ATOMS: atom_id res chain seq x y z
N MET A 1 36.69 -13.73 72.41
CA MET A 1 37.04 -12.31 72.29
C MET A 1 36.62 -11.83 70.91
N ASN A 2 35.68 -10.88 70.92
CA ASN A 2 35.21 -9.94 69.89
C ASN A 2 35.13 -10.34 68.41
N HIS A 3 33.91 -10.31 67.88
CA HIS A 3 33.58 -9.41 66.77
C HIS A 3 32.05 -9.21 66.57
N THR A 4 31.64 -7.93 66.46
CA THR A 4 30.56 -7.37 65.63
C THR A 4 29.06 -7.53 65.99
N ARG A 5 28.41 -6.36 66.20
CA ARG A 5 27.24 -5.78 65.50
C ARG A 5 26.37 -4.99 66.48
N CYS A 6 26.33 -3.66 66.36
CA CYS A 6 25.42 -2.87 65.52
C CYS A 6 24.12 -2.51 66.27
N HIS A 7 24.23 -1.47 67.10
CA HIS A 7 23.12 -0.66 67.58
C HIS A 7 23.69 0.73 67.82
N PHE A 8 23.22 1.74 67.08
CA PHE A 8 23.14 3.10 67.61
C PHE A 8 22.34 3.97 66.64
N LEU A 9 21.22 4.47 67.14
CA LEU A 9 20.96 5.91 67.31
C LEU A 9 19.52 6.28 66.92
N ARG A 10 18.66 6.23 67.95
CA ARG A 10 17.40 6.99 68.02
C ARG A 10 17.70 8.36 68.63
N PHE A 11 16.87 9.34 68.26
CA PHE A 11 16.69 10.68 68.87
C PHE A 11 17.73 11.75 68.55
N VAL A 12 17.44 12.60 67.55
CA VAL A 12 17.14 14.02 67.79
C VAL A 12 15.99 14.45 66.86
N LEU A 13 14.98 15.04 67.49
CA LEU A 13 13.75 15.59 66.92
C LEU A 13 13.98 16.94 66.22
N ARG A 14 12.98 17.24 65.37
CA ARG A 14 12.35 18.55 65.13
C ARG A 14 12.81 19.40 63.94
N GLN A 15 11.80 19.60 63.08
CA GLN A 15 11.56 20.67 62.13
C GLN A 15 12.23 20.57 60.76
N LEU A 16 11.48 19.99 59.81
CA LEU A 16 11.25 20.62 58.52
C LEU A 16 9.83 20.24 58.07
N SER A 17 9.02 21.29 57.94
CA SER A 17 7.58 21.24 57.78
C SER A 17 7.17 20.65 56.44
N THR A 18 6.20 19.77 56.55
CA THR A 18 5.50 19.02 55.52
C THR A 18 4.88 19.92 54.45
N LEU A 19 5.36 19.82 53.21
CA LEU A 19 4.59 20.17 52.01
C LEU A 19 3.99 18.86 51.48
N VAL A 20 2.86 18.44 52.07
CA VAL A 20 2.00 17.43 51.46
C VAL A 20 1.36 18.10 50.25
N VAL A 21 1.91 17.84 49.07
CA VAL A 21 1.16 18.02 47.83
C VAL A 21 0.09 16.93 47.85
N LEU A 22 -1.12 17.34 48.24
CA LEU A 22 -2.31 16.53 48.08
C LEU A 22 -2.62 16.47 46.57
N ALA A 23 -1.94 15.57 45.86
CA ALA A 23 -2.34 15.20 44.52
C ALA A 23 -3.68 14.49 44.66
N LEU A 24 -4.77 15.23 44.48
CA LEU A 24 -6.08 14.68 44.18
C LEU A 24 -5.91 13.90 42.87
N ALA A 25 -5.60 12.60 43.01
CA ALA A 25 -5.85 11.62 41.98
C ALA A 25 -7.38 11.61 41.80
N THR A 26 -7.87 12.52 40.97
CA THR A 26 -9.15 12.34 40.31
C THR A 26 -8.94 11.13 39.42
N GLY A 27 -9.22 9.95 39.99
CA GLY A 27 -9.45 8.75 39.23
C GLY A 27 -10.62 9.04 38.32
N THR A 28 -10.31 9.55 37.13
CA THR A 28 -11.22 9.43 36.01
C THR A 28 -11.33 7.94 35.80
N SER A 29 -12.42 7.36 36.31
CA SER A 29 -12.91 6.11 35.76
C SER A 29 -13.00 6.36 34.27
N LEU A 30 -12.08 5.79 33.50
CA LEU A 30 -12.25 5.64 32.07
C LEU A 30 -13.50 4.79 31.93
N ASN A 31 -14.66 5.43 31.85
CA ASN A 31 -15.84 4.76 31.37
C ASN A 31 -15.45 4.19 30.01
N PRO A 32 -15.59 2.88 29.77
CA PRO A 32 -15.39 2.37 28.43
C PRO A 32 -16.26 3.21 27.50
N LEU A 33 -15.66 3.70 26.41
CA LEU A 33 -16.43 4.39 25.38
C LEU A 33 -17.60 3.48 25.00
N PRO A 34 -18.83 4.01 24.90
CA PRO A 34 -19.96 3.21 24.46
C PRO A 34 -19.61 2.61 23.10
N ALA A 35 -19.89 1.32 22.91
CA ALA A 35 -19.68 0.61 21.65
C ALA A 35 -20.29 1.42 20.49
N ALA A 36 -19.59 1.53 19.37
CA ALA A 36 -20.10 2.30 18.23
C ALA A 36 -21.50 1.82 17.87
N GLN A 37 -22.39 2.79 17.68
CA GLN A 37 -23.73 2.54 17.17
C GLN A 37 -23.73 2.78 15.67
N PRO A 38 -24.44 1.95 14.90
CA PRO A 38 -24.55 2.20 13.47
C PRO A 38 -25.32 3.51 13.23
N SER A 39 -24.79 4.33 12.33
CA SER A 39 -25.46 5.53 11.83
C SER A 39 -26.75 5.20 11.08
N GLU A 40 -26.81 4.01 10.48
CA GLU A 40 -27.95 3.50 9.74
C GLU A 40 -27.98 1.98 9.78
N LEU A 41 -29.17 1.38 9.72
CA LEU A 41 -29.39 -0.03 9.50
C LEU A 41 -30.43 -0.21 8.38
N PHE A 42 -30.02 -0.70 7.21
CA PHE A 42 -30.93 -0.87 6.06
C PHE A 42 -31.05 -2.33 5.61
N GLU A 43 -32.21 -2.68 5.06
CA GLU A 43 -32.53 -4.02 4.55
C GLU A 43 -32.01 -4.22 3.13
N LEU A 44 -31.56 -5.44 2.81
CA LEU A 44 -30.96 -5.74 1.50
C LEU A 44 -31.98 -6.01 0.40
N TRP A 45 -33.12 -6.59 0.79
CA TRP A 45 -34.13 -7.09 -0.14
C TRP A 45 -35.45 -6.37 0.12
N PRO A 46 -36.19 -6.01 -0.94
CA PRO A 46 -37.59 -5.66 -0.77
C PRO A 46 -38.36 -6.82 -0.09
N PRO A 47 -39.42 -6.51 0.67
CA PRO A 47 -40.20 -7.53 1.37
C PRO A 47 -40.62 -8.69 0.45
N GLY A 48 -40.29 -9.92 0.86
CA GLY A 48 -40.62 -11.14 0.13
C GLY A 48 -39.81 -11.40 -1.16
N LYS A 49 -38.78 -10.60 -1.45
CA LYS A 49 -37.95 -10.75 -2.66
C LYS A 49 -36.60 -11.43 -2.44
N ALA A 50 -36.23 -11.76 -1.20
CA ALA A 50 -34.95 -12.40 -0.89
C ALA A 50 -34.88 -13.83 -1.47
N PRO A 51 -34.01 -14.11 -2.46
CA PRO A 51 -33.86 -15.44 -3.07
C PRO A 51 -33.04 -16.38 -2.17
N GLY A 52 -33.11 -17.69 -2.43
CA GLY A 52 -32.32 -18.68 -1.69
C GLY A 52 -32.97 -19.19 -0.40
N ALA A 53 -32.51 -20.35 0.08
CA ALA A 53 -33.10 -21.03 1.22
C ALA A 53 -32.56 -20.48 2.55
N THR A 54 -33.43 -20.37 3.55
CA THR A 54 -33.06 -20.06 4.93
C THR A 54 -33.91 -20.89 5.89
N GLY A 55 -33.31 -21.29 7.01
CA GLY A 55 -34.02 -21.90 8.13
C GLY A 55 -34.48 -20.87 9.17
N ALA A 56 -34.31 -19.57 8.92
CA ALA A 56 -34.77 -18.53 9.81
C ALA A 56 -36.29 -18.28 9.64
N ASP A 57 -36.98 -18.08 10.76
CA ASP A 57 -38.40 -17.74 10.81
C ASP A 57 -38.57 -16.21 10.93
N PRO A 58 -39.09 -15.52 9.90
CA PRO A 58 -39.27 -14.07 9.94
C PRO A 58 -40.26 -13.60 11.01
N SER A 59 -41.16 -14.46 11.51
CA SER A 59 -42.10 -14.10 12.58
C SER A 59 -41.45 -14.00 13.96
N GLN A 60 -40.29 -14.65 14.13
CA GLN A 60 -39.58 -14.73 15.41
C GLN A 60 -38.54 -13.62 15.59
N GLY A 61 -38.23 -12.88 14.52
CA GLY A 61 -37.20 -11.83 14.52
C GLY A 61 -35.79 -12.35 14.82
N GLU A 62 -34.83 -11.44 14.89
CA GLU A 62 -33.46 -11.78 15.26
C GLU A 62 -33.36 -12.14 16.76
N GLN A 63 -32.60 -13.19 17.09
CA GLN A 63 -32.52 -13.72 18.45
C GLN A 63 -31.08 -13.75 18.98
N LEU A 64 -30.89 -13.29 20.22
CA LEU A 64 -29.62 -13.42 20.92
C LEU A 64 -29.38 -14.88 21.32
N VAL A 65 -28.18 -15.40 21.03
CA VAL A 65 -27.78 -16.77 21.37
C VAL A 65 -27.32 -16.83 22.83
N THR A 66 -28.18 -17.32 23.72
CA THR A 66 -27.89 -17.48 25.16
C THR A 66 -27.42 -18.89 25.53
N SER A 67 -27.57 -19.86 24.63
CA SER A 67 -27.23 -21.28 24.87
C SER A 67 -25.73 -21.58 24.89
N ARG A 68 -24.89 -20.62 24.49
CA ARG A 68 -23.42 -20.76 24.44
C ARG A 68 -22.78 -19.69 25.30
N ARG A 69 -21.94 -20.10 26.26
CA ARG A 69 -21.16 -19.15 27.06
C ARG A 69 -20.06 -18.53 26.18
N ARG A 70 -20.21 -17.23 25.89
CA ARG A 70 -19.25 -16.37 25.20
C ARG A 70 -19.13 -15.05 25.96
N THR A 71 -18.05 -14.32 25.73
CA THR A 71 -17.79 -12.98 26.28
C THR A 71 -18.23 -11.87 25.32
N PHE A 72 -19.11 -12.19 24.37
CA PHE A 72 -19.63 -11.31 23.34
C PHE A 72 -20.95 -11.87 22.81
N ASP A 73 -21.78 -10.99 22.26
CA ASP A 73 -23.09 -11.34 21.71
C ASP A 73 -22.97 -12.04 20.36
N GLN A 74 -23.85 -13.03 20.16
CA GLN A 74 -24.07 -13.65 18.87
C GLN A 74 -25.56 -13.68 18.57
N TYR A 75 -25.92 -13.49 17.31
CA TYR A 75 -27.31 -13.44 16.89
C TYR A 75 -27.64 -14.53 15.89
N THR A 76 -28.82 -15.13 16.00
CA THR A 76 -29.34 -16.15 15.07
C THR A 76 -30.74 -15.75 14.60
N ASN A 77 -31.35 -16.59 13.77
CA ASN A 77 -32.66 -16.38 13.18
C ASN A 77 -32.77 -15.05 12.39
N ILE A 78 -31.71 -14.73 11.66
CA ILE A 78 -31.69 -13.55 10.78
C ILE A 78 -32.39 -13.95 9.49
N ALA A 79 -33.69 -13.66 9.39
CA ALA A 79 -34.50 -13.91 8.20
C ALA A 79 -34.46 -12.73 7.20
N ILE A 80 -34.35 -11.51 7.72
CA ILE A 80 -34.29 -10.27 6.94
C ILE A 80 -32.86 -9.74 7.03
N PRO A 81 -32.03 -9.93 5.99
CA PRO A 81 -30.64 -9.53 6.05
C PRO A 81 -30.50 -8.01 5.89
N LYS A 82 -29.53 -7.45 6.62
CA LYS A 82 -29.33 -6.01 6.76
C LYS A 82 -27.86 -5.64 6.68
N VAL A 83 -27.58 -4.36 6.44
CA VAL A 83 -26.25 -3.77 6.61
C VAL A 83 -26.32 -2.69 7.68
N ALA A 84 -25.44 -2.80 8.67
CA ALA A 84 -25.22 -1.78 9.68
C ALA A 84 -24.06 -0.87 9.23
N VAL A 85 -24.30 0.44 9.17
CA VAL A 85 -23.40 1.44 8.61
C VAL A 85 -22.63 2.16 9.71
N PHE A 86 -21.31 2.04 9.69
CA PHE A 86 -20.40 2.73 10.60
C PHE A 86 -19.45 3.60 9.78
N LEU A 87 -19.77 4.88 9.62
CA LEU A 87 -18.91 5.79 8.87
C LEU A 87 -17.71 6.23 9.70
N ALA A 88 -16.55 6.33 9.05
CA ALA A 88 -15.39 6.97 9.65
C ALA A 88 -15.67 8.46 9.94
N PRO A 89 -15.04 9.04 10.99
CA PRO A 89 -15.12 10.47 11.27
C PRO A 89 -14.79 11.30 10.03
N GLU A 90 -15.57 12.34 9.77
CA GLU A 90 -15.49 13.15 8.54
C GLU A 90 -14.07 13.68 8.29
N GLU A 91 -13.42 14.17 9.35
CA GLU A 91 -12.08 14.76 9.31
C GLU A 91 -10.95 13.75 9.05
N LYS A 92 -11.24 12.44 9.15
CA LYS A 92 -10.28 11.36 8.88
C LYS A 92 -10.67 10.52 7.67
N ARG A 93 -11.87 10.71 7.12
CA ARG A 93 -12.45 9.82 6.13
C ARG A 93 -11.60 9.81 4.87
N THR A 94 -11.06 8.65 4.53
CA THR A 94 -10.22 8.47 3.33
C THR A 94 -11.05 8.26 2.07
N GLY A 95 -12.35 7.98 2.23
CA GLY A 95 -13.24 7.50 1.19
C GLY A 95 -13.17 5.99 0.97
N SER A 96 -12.32 5.26 1.71
CA SER A 96 -12.33 3.79 1.65
C SER A 96 -13.34 3.17 2.59
N ALA A 97 -13.75 1.94 2.25
CA ALA A 97 -14.63 1.17 3.11
C ALA A 97 -14.35 -0.33 3.07
N VAL A 98 -14.85 -1.05 4.08
CA VAL A 98 -14.80 -2.50 4.19
C VAL A 98 -16.19 -3.05 4.52
N VAL A 99 -16.66 -4.02 3.75
CA VAL A 99 -17.81 -4.86 4.13
C VAL A 99 -17.31 -5.97 5.04
N VAL A 100 -17.82 -6.05 6.26
CA VAL A 100 -17.43 -7.07 7.24
C VAL A 100 -18.50 -8.16 7.28
N CYS A 101 -18.08 -9.41 7.11
CA CYS A 101 -18.89 -10.61 7.21
C CYS A 101 -18.52 -11.37 8.50
N PRO A 102 -19.31 -11.22 9.59
CA PRO A 102 -19.07 -11.95 10.84
C PRO A 102 -19.19 -13.47 10.61
N GLY A 103 -18.48 -14.26 11.39
CA GLY A 103 -18.57 -15.72 11.39
C GLY A 103 -19.69 -16.26 12.27
N GLY A 104 -19.67 -17.58 12.47
CA GLY A 104 -20.67 -18.29 13.30
C GLY A 104 -21.16 -19.63 12.72
N GLY A 105 -20.46 -20.16 11.73
CA GLY A 105 -20.73 -21.50 11.18
C GLY A 105 -22.02 -21.58 10.37
N MET A 106 -22.42 -20.48 9.72
CA MET A 106 -23.66 -20.38 8.94
C MET A 106 -24.96 -20.61 9.75
N GLN A 107 -24.88 -20.58 11.08
CA GLN A 107 -26.02 -20.78 12.00
C GLN A 107 -26.36 -19.53 12.81
N ARG A 108 -25.41 -18.60 12.94
CA ARG A 108 -25.48 -17.37 13.75
C ARG A 108 -24.39 -16.42 13.27
N LEU A 109 -24.39 -15.18 13.76
CA LEU A 109 -23.38 -14.16 13.52
C LEU A 109 -22.73 -13.75 14.84
N ALA A 110 -21.39 -13.76 14.92
CA ALA A 110 -20.64 -13.09 15.99
C ALA A 110 -20.60 -11.56 15.76
N TYR A 111 -21.78 -10.94 15.66
CA TYR A 111 -21.97 -9.57 15.18
C TYR A 111 -21.17 -8.51 15.97
N GLU A 112 -21.08 -8.65 17.30
CA GLU A 112 -20.30 -7.74 18.13
C GLU A 112 -18.79 -7.90 17.85
N HIS A 113 -18.26 -9.09 18.13
CA HIS A 113 -16.82 -9.37 18.15
C HIS A 113 -16.13 -9.39 16.78
N GLU A 114 -16.83 -9.85 15.75
CA GLU A 114 -16.31 -9.99 14.37
C GLU A 114 -16.97 -8.98 13.42
N GLY A 115 -17.62 -7.94 13.96
CA GLY A 115 -18.36 -6.92 13.22
C GLY A 115 -18.20 -5.53 13.82
N VAL A 116 -18.97 -5.21 14.87
CA VAL A 116 -18.96 -3.88 15.51
C VAL A 116 -17.56 -3.49 15.99
N GLU A 117 -16.83 -4.40 16.62
CA GLU A 117 -15.46 -4.12 17.08
C GLU A 117 -14.46 -3.88 15.93
N ILE A 118 -14.76 -4.40 14.72
CA ILE A 118 -13.98 -4.07 13.52
C ILE A 118 -14.25 -2.64 13.09
N ALA A 119 -15.50 -2.17 13.19
CA ALA A 119 -15.82 -0.77 12.95
C ALA A 119 -15.13 0.16 13.96
N ASP A 120 -15.14 -0.19 15.26
CA ASP A 120 -14.43 0.55 16.30
C ASP A 120 -12.92 0.65 16.03
N TRP A 121 -12.34 -0.37 15.42
CA TRP A 121 -10.92 -0.41 15.06
C TRP A 121 -10.58 0.37 13.78
N LEU A 122 -11.37 0.24 12.72
CA LEU A 122 -11.04 0.80 11.40
C LEU A 122 -11.52 2.25 11.21
N ASN A 123 -12.63 2.65 11.84
CA ASN A 123 -13.15 4.03 11.71
C ASN A 123 -12.15 5.11 12.16
N PRO A 124 -11.40 4.95 13.28
CA PRO A 124 -10.37 5.91 13.68
C PRO A 124 -9.21 6.04 12.69
N LEU A 125 -9.03 5.06 11.80
CA LEU A 125 -8.05 5.05 10.71
C LEU A 125 -8.60 5.65 9.41
N GLY A 126 -9.85 6.13 9.41
CA GLY A 126 -10.48 6.79 8.26
C GLY A 126 -11.22 5.85 7.29
N ILE A 127 -11.28 4.54 7.58
CA ILE A 127 -11.99 3.55 6.77
C ILE A 127 -13.39 3.34 7.33
N SER A 128 -14.43 3.53 6.51
CA SER A 128 -15.82 3.25 6.90
C SER A 128 -16.12 1.75 6.87
N VAL A 129 -16.95 1.26 7.77
CA VAL A 129 -17.27 -0.17 7.90
C VAL A 129 -18.77 -0.43 7.70
N PHE A 130 -19.07 -1.44 6.88
CA PHE A 130 -20.41 -1.95 6.65
C PHE A 130 -20.51 -3.36 7.20
N VAL A 131 -21.14 -3.55 8.36
CA VAL A 131 -21.27 -4.88 8.96
C VAL A 131 -22.48 -5.58 8.38
N LEU A 132 -22.25 -6.69 7.69
CA LEU A 132 -23.29 -7.48 7.05
C LEU A 132 -23.96 -8.43 8.05
N LYS A 133 -25.27 -8.25 8.22
CA LYS A 133 -26.16 -9.21 8.90
C LYS A 133 -26.80 -10.11 7.84
N TYR A 134 -26.06 -11.11 7.35
CA TYR A 134 -26.56 -12.06 6.35
C TYR A 134 -27.43 -13.15 6.96
N ARG A 135 -28.28 -13.80 6.14
CA ARG A 135 -29.26 -14.76 6.63
C ARG A 135 -28.61 -15.97 7.28
N VAL A 136 -29.05 -16.30 8.50
CA VAL A 136 -28.65 -17.48 9.26
C VAL A 136 -29.81 -17.98 10.13
N PRO A 137 -30.01 -19.31 10.28
CA PRO A 137 -29.25 -20.38 9.64
C PRO A 137 -29.56 -20.49 8.13
N SER A 138 -28.52 -20.70 7.31
CA SER A 138 -28.66 -20.87 5.85
C SER A 138 -27.42 -21.56 5.25
N PRO A 139 -27.50 -22.09 4.02
CA PRO A 139 -26.29 -22.44 3.26
C PRO A 139 -25.47 -21.20 2.86
N SER A 140 -24.16 -21.36 2.66
CA SER A 140 -23.28 -20.24 2.24
C SER A 140 -23.65 -19.67 0.87
N SER A 141 -24.27 -20.46 0.00
CA SER A 141 -24.83 -19.97 -1.27
C SER A 141 -25.93 -18.92 -1.06
N THR A 142 -26.73 -18.97 0.01
CA THR A 142 -27.73 -17.93 0.33
C THR A 142 -27.04 -16.65 0.81
N ALA A 143 -26.02 -16.78 1.67
CA ALA A 143 -25.26 -15.64 2.16
C ALA A 143 -24.43 -14.95 1.05
N LEU A 144 -24.00 -15.70 0.03
CA LEU A 144 -23.40 -15.12 -1.18
C LEU A 144 -24.36 -14.13 -1.87
N LEU A 145 -25.66 -14.49 -1.99
CA LEU A 145 -26.66 -13.60 -2.59
C LEU A 145 -26.79 -12.31 -1.77
N ASP A 146 -26.84 -12.45 -0.44
CA ASP A 146 -26.94 -11.31 0.48
C ASP A 146 -25.74 -10.38 0.35
N VAL A 147 -24.50 -10.90 0.37
CA VAL A 147 -23.31 -10.05 0.27
C VAL A 147 -23.17 -9.40 -1.13
N GLN A 148 -23.51 -10.11 -2.20
CA GLN A 148 -23.54 -9.52 -3.55
C GLN A 148 -24.51 -8.34 -3.61
N ARG A 149 -25.71 -8.50 -3.03
CA ARG A 149 -26.72 -7.44 -2.93
C ARG A 149 -26.25 -6.26 -2.07
N ALA A 150 -25.65 -6.55 -0.92
CA ALA A 150 -25.10 -5.52 -0.03
C ALA A 150 -24.08 -4.63 -0.75
N VAL A 151 -23.12 -5.22 -1.47
CA VAL A 151 -22.11 -4.46 -2.21
C VAL A 151 -22.73 -3.57 -3.29
N GLY A 152 -23.73 -4.08 -4.01
CA GLY A 152 -24.46 -3.29 -5.01
C GLY A 152 -25.16 -2.07 -4.40
N LEU A 153 -25.87 -2.27 -3.28
CA LEU A 153 -26.56 -1.20 -2.56
C LEU A 153 -25.58 -0.16 -2.01
N ILE A 154 -24.49 -0.60 -1.39
CA ILE A 154 -23.45 0.29 -0.86
C ILE A 154 -22.86 1.15 -1.97
N ARG A 155 -22.54 0.55 -3.13
CA ARG A 155 -22.02 1.28 -4.30
C ARG A 155 -23.02 2.25 -4.90
N SER A 156 -24.31 1.88 -4.96
CA SER A 156 -25.36 2.79 -5.44
C SER A 156 -25.57 4.00 -4.55
N ARG A 157 -25.11 3.94 -3.30
CA ARG A 157 -25.19 4.99 -2.27
C ARG A 157 -23.82 5.54 -1.88
N ALA A 158 -22.80 5.35 -2.74
CA ALA A 158 -21.42 5.73 -2.42
C ALA A 158 -21.27 7.22 -2.07
N ASP A 159 -21.96 8.09 -2.80
CA ASP A 159 -21.97 9.54 -2.55
C ASP A 159 -22.57 9.89 -1.18
N GLU A 160 -23.65 9.21 -0.78
CA GLU A 160 -24.31 9.39 0.53
C GLU A 160 -23.39 8.97 1.67
N PHE A 161 -22.62 7.89 1.48
CA PHE A 161 -21.66 7.41 2.47
C PHE A 161 -20.30 8.12 2.40
N HIS A 162 -20.11 9.02 1.42
CA HIS A 162 -18.84 9.68 1.13
C HIS A 162 -17.67 8.69 0.97
N ILE A 163 -17.93 7.61 0.23
CA ILE A 163 -16.93 6.59 -0.10
C ILE A 163 -16.69 6.54 -1.61
N ASP A 164 -15.52 6.07 -2.00
CA ASP A 164 -15.25 5.62 -3.37
C ASP A 164 -15.68 4.16 -3.51
N GLY A 165 -16.69 3.91 -4.35
CA GLY A 165 -17.20 2.56 -4.61
C GLY A 165 -16.17 1.59 -5.20
N GLN A 166 -15.06 2.08 -5.77
CA GLN A 166 -13.94 1.27 -6.23
C GLN A 166 -12.97 0.89 -5.10
N ARG A 167 -13.06 1.54 -3.93
CA ARG A 167 -12.22 1.29 -2.75
C ARG A 167 -13.00 0.62 -1.62
N LEU A 168 -13.81 -0.37 -2.02
CA LEU A 168 -14.64 -1.18 -1.14
C LEU A 168 -14.04 -2.59 -1.01
N GLY A 169 -13.36 -2.85 0.09
CA GLY A 169 -12.84 -4.18 0.45
C GLY A 169 -13.88 -5.07 1.12
N ILE A 170 -13.55 -6.35 1.30
CA ILE A 170 -14.34 -7.28 2.11
C ILE A 170 -13.46 -7.94 3.18
N MET A 171 -14.00 -8.11 4.38
CA MET A 171 -13.34 -8.83 5.47
C MET A 171 -14.28 -9.90 6.01
N GLY A 172 -13.82 -11.13 6.17
CA GLY A 172 -14.64 -12.24 6.64
C GLY A 172 -13.94 -13.10 7.69
N PHE A 173 -14.70 -13.53 8.71
CA PHE A 173 -14.22 -14.36 9.81
C PHE A 173 -14.87 -15.74 9.78
N SER A 174 -14.11 -16.84 9.91
CA SER A 174 -14.68 -18.19 9.93
C SER A 174 -15.63 -18.45 8.74
N ALA A 175 -16.89 -18.79 8.98
CA ALA A 175 -17.93 -18.92 7.95
C ALA A 175 -18.20 -17.61 7.19
N GLY A 176 -18.03 -16.44 7.81
CA GLY A 176 -18.04 -15.16 7.10
C GLY A 176 -16.82 -15.00 6.17
N GLY A 177 -15.71 -15.68 6.46
CA GLY A 177 -14.58 -15.84 5.55
C GLY A 177 -14.93 -16.68 4.32
N GLU A 178 -15.81 -17.67 4.46
CA GLU A 178 -16.39 -18.39 3.32
C GLU A 178 -17.21 -17.43 2.44
N VAL A 179 -18.09 -16.63 3.05
CA VAL A 179 -18.93 -15.64 2.35
C VAL A 179 -18.05 -14.61 1.63
N ALA A 180 -17.01 -14.10 2.28
CA ALA A 180 -16.08 -13.15 1.70
C ALA A 180 -15.32 -13.73 0.50
N LEU A 181 -14.84 -14.97 0.60
CA LEU A 181 -14.15 -15.64 -0.51
C LEU A 181 -15.10 -16.00 -1.66
N LEU A 182 -16.33 -16.43 -1.34
CA LEU A 182 -17.34 -16.68 -2.36
C LEU A 182 -17.64 -15.40 -3.14
N LEU A 183 -17.79 -14.24 -2.47
CA LEU A 183 -17.92 -12.96 -3.17
C LEU A 183 -16.67 -12.68 -4.03
N ALA A 184 -15.47 -12.85 -3.46
CA ALA A 184 -14.21 -12.57 -4.15
C ALA A 184 -13.99 -13.42 -5.40
N THR A 185 -14.60 -14.61 -5.49
CA THR A 185 -14.45 -15.56 -6.61
C THR A 185 -15.67 -15.60 -7.54
N HIS A 186 -16.86 -15.29 -7.06
CA HIS A 186 -18.11 -15.22 -7.82
C HIS A 186 -18.55 -13.77 -8.01
N ASN A 187 -17.63 -12.94 -8.49
CA ASN A 187 -17.84 -11.51 -8.65
C ASN A 187 -18.23 -11.07 -10.06
N ASP A 188 -18.12 -11.98 -11.04
CA ASP A 188 -18.43 -11.73 -12.45
C ASP A 188 -19.95 -11.66 -12.71
N ARG A 189 -20.74 -12.40 -11.91
CA ARG A 189 -22.20 -12.46 -12.03
C ARG A 189 -22.88 -12.61 -10.68
N ARG A 190 -24.07 -12.03 -10.56
CA ARG A 190 -24.94 -12.21 -9.39
C ARG A 190 -25.58 -13.60 -9.45
N GLY A 191 -25.74 -14.24 -8.28
CA GLY A 191 -26.43 -15.52 -8.15
C GLY A 191 -27.96 -15.40 -8.16
N TYR A 192 -28.50 -14.24 -8.51
CA TYR A 192 -29.92 -13.92 -8.53
C TYR A 192 -30.22 -12.92 -9.66
N GLU A 193 -31.49 -12.87 -10.09
CA GLU A 193 -31.96 -11.93 -11.11
C GLU A 193 -31.95 -10.48 -10.59
N PRO A 194 -31.46 -9.50 -11.38
CA PRO A 194 -31.46 -8.10 -10.98
C PRO A 194 -32.84 -7.58 -10.53
N ILE A 195 -32.86 -6.86 -9.41
CA ILE A 195 -34.07 -6.32 -8.78
C ILE A 195 -34.24 -4.84 -9.09
N ASP A 196 -33.15 -4.06 -9.02
CA ASP A 196 -33.17 -2.61 -9.25
C ASP A 196 -31.78 -2.08 -9.69
N ALA A 197 -31.64 -0.75 -9.76
CA ALA A 197 -30.43 -0.08 -10.23
C ALA A 197 -29.18 -0.43 -9.40
N ALA A 198 -29.31 -0.83 -8.14
CA ALA A 198 -28.16 -1.22 -7.32
C ALA A 198 -27.48 -2.49 -7.86
N ASP A 199 -28.21 -3.33 -8.60
CA ASP A 199 -27.66 -4.56 -9.19
C ASP A 199 -26.87 -4.32 -10.48
N GLN A 200 -26.90 -3.11 -11.02
CA GLN A 200 -26.08 -2.70 -12.17
C GLN A 200 -24.62 -2.41 -11.76
N PHE A 201 -24.39 -2.09 -10.49
CA PHE A 201 -23.04 -1.92 -9.97
C PHE A 201 -22.35 -3.28 -9.84
N SER A 202 -21.04 -3.31 -10.07
CA SER A 202 -20.23 -4.51 -9.83
C SER A 202 -20.39 -4.99 -8.38
N CYS A 203 -20.27 -6.30 -8.15
CA CYS A 203 -20.15 -6.86 -6.80
C CYS A 203 -18.71 -7.27 -6.43
N ARG A 204 -17.73 -7.06 -7.33
CA ARG A 204 -16.32 -7.38 -7.10
C ARG A 204 -15.73 -6.51 -5.98
N PRO A 205 -15.21 -7.08 -4.88
CA PRO A 205 -14.51 -6.29 -3.87
C PRO A 205 -13.11 -5.91 -4.38
N ALA A 206 -12.59 -4.78 -3.90
CA ALA A 206 -11.28 -4.29 -4.28
C ALA A 206 -10.13 -5.08 -3.63
N SER A 207 -10.39 -5.64 -2.45
CA SER A 207 -9.46 -6.44 -1.66
C SER A 207 -10.25 -7.42 -0.77
N ALA A 208 -9.63 -8.54 -0.36
CA ALA A 208 -10.29 -9.50 0.53
C ALA A 208 -9.40 -9.89 1.73
N CYS A 209 -9.90 -9.69 2.95
CA CYS A 209 -9.25 -10.11 4.18
C CYS A 209 -9.99 -11.31 4.79
N LEU A 210 -9.31 -12.44 4.94
CA LEU A 210 -9.88 -13.69 5.40
C LEU A 210 -9.21 -14.11 6.72
N VAL A 211 -9.97 -14.03 7.80
CA VAL A 211 -9.49 -14.35 9.16
C VAL A 211 -10.02 -15.73 9.54
N TYR A 212 -9.11 -16.72 9.64
CA TYR A 212 -9.41 -18.16 9.86
C TYR A 212 -10.64 -18.67 9.08
N PRO A 213 -10.74 -18.45 7.75
CA PRO A 213 -11.91 -18.85 6.98
C PRO A 213 -12.28 -20.33 7.21
N GLY A 214 -13.58 -20.60 7.21
CA GLY A 214 -14.16 -21.94 7.32
C GLY A 214 -14.82 -22.38 6.02
N GLY A 215 -15.15 -23.67 5.90
CA GLY A 215 -16.02 -24.18 4.83
C GLY A 215 -15.42 -24.19 3.42
N LEU A 216 -14.12 -23.93 3.25
CA LEU A 216 -13.48 -23.84 1.93
C LEU A 216 -13.03 -25.19 1.37
N VAL A 217 -12.71 -26.14 2.23
CA VAL A 217 -12.19 -27.46 1.82
C VAL A 217 -13.26 -28.52 1.79
N SER A 218 -13.11 -29.47 0.87
CA SER A 218 -13.90 -30.69 0.81
C SER A 218 -13.50 -31.67 1.93
N ARG A 219 -14.18 -32.82 2.01
CA ARG A 219 -13.79 -33.89 2.94
C ARG A 219 -12.42 -34.49 2.64
N SER A 220 -11.89 -34.36 1.42
CA SER A 220 -10.52 -34.76 1.06
C SER A 220 -9.46 -33.79 1.56
N GLY A 221 -9.87 -32.61 2.04
CA GLY A 221 -8.97 -31.53 2.47
C GLY A 221 -8.50 -30.62 1.33
N GLU A 222 -8.91 -30.89 0.10
CA GLU A 222 -8.67 -30.02 -1.06
C GLU A 222 -9.64 -28.84 -1.07
N LEU A 223 -9.23 -27.70 -1.64
CA LEU A 223 -10.11 -26.57 -1.88
C LEU A 223 -11.29 -27.01 -2.74
N ARG A 224 -12.51 -26.62 -2.36
CA ARG A 224 -13.72 -26.98 -3.12
C ARG A 224 -13.62 -26.50 -4.57
N ALA A 225 -14.11 -27.32 -5.50
CA ALA A 225 -14.06 -27.05 -6.93
C ALA A 225 -14.76 -25.72 -7.30
N ASP A 226 -15.89 -25.40 -6.67
CA ASP A 226 -16.62 -24.16 -6.94
C ASP A 226 -15.82 -22.89 -6.59
N ILE A 227 -14.83 -23.00 -5.71
CA ILE A 227 -13.88 -21.91 -5.41
C ILE A 227 -12.66 -22.02 -6.32
N ALA A 228 -12.03 -23.20 -6.39
CA ALA A 228 -10.77 -23.42 -7.10
C ALA A 228 -10.87 -23.11 -8.61
N ASP A 229 -11.99 -23.48 -9.23
CA ASP A 229 -12.25 -23.27 -10.66
C ASP A 229 -12.51 -21.79 -11.00
N LYS A 230 -12.81 -20.97 -9.99
CA LYS A 230 -13.11 -19.54 -10.11
C LYS A 230 -11.93 -18.62 -9.78
N LEU A 231 -10.82 -19.16 -9.28
CA LEU A 231 -9.61 -18.39 -9.03
C LEU A 231 -8.93 -17.99 -10.35
N ASP A 232 -8.78 -16.68 -10.53
CA ASP A 232 -8.17 -16.06 -11.71
C ASP A 232 -7.46 -14.75 -11.33
N ALA A 233 -6.19 -14.61 -11.72
CA ALA A 233 -5.36 -13.45 -11.42
C ALA A 233 -5.93 -12.13 -11.94
N SER A 234 -6.77 -12.15 -12.99
CA SER A 234 -7.34 -10.92 -13.57
C SER A 234 -8.57 -10.40 -12.80
N SER A 235 -9.34 -11.31 -12.18
CA SER A 235 -10.64 -11.03 -11.58
C SER A 235 -10.71 -11.25 -10.08
N THR A 236 -9.85 -12.10 -9.52
CA THR A 236 -9.76 -12.35 -8.08
C THR A 236 -8.94 -11.23 -7.43
N PRO A 237 -9.46 -10.53 -6.41
CA PRO A 237 -8.72 -9.47 -5.72
C PRO A 237 -7.54 -10.04 -4.91
N GLU A 238 -6.55 -9.19 -4.63
CA GLU A 238 -5.48 -9.53 -3.69
C GLU A 238 -6.06 -9.89 -2.32
N MET A 239 -5.46 -10.90 -1.68
CA MET A 239 -5.96 -11.43 -0.40
C MET A 239 -4.97 -11.22 0.75
N PHE A 240 -5.52 -10.95 1.93
CA PHE A 240 -4.81 -10.99 3.21
C PHE A 240 -5.41 -12.12 4.04
N ILE A 241 -4.60 -13.10 4.45
CA ILE A 241 -5.07 -14.28 5.18
C ILE A 241 -4.41 -14.34 6.55
N VAL A 242 -5.22 -14.48 7.60
CA VAL A 242 -4.74 -14.69 8.97
C VAL A 242 -5.12 -16.07 9.46
N HIS A 243 -4.16 -16.79 10.03
CA HIS A 243 -4.39 -18.14 10.54
C HIS A 243 -3.62 -18.41 11.84
N ALA A 244 -4.21 -19.18 12.75
CA ALA A 244 -3.51 -19.73 13.89
C ALA A 244 -3.17 -21.20 13.58
N PHE A 245 -1.92 -21.61 13.67
CA PHE A 245 -1.46 -22.95 13.31
C PHE A 245 -2.05 -24.05 14.20
N MET A 246 -2.43 -23.71 15.44
CA MET A 246 -3.15 -24.61 16.36
C MET A 246 -4.66 -24.69 16.10
N ASP A 247 -5.21 -23.89 15.17
CA ASP A 247 -6.57 -24.10 14.67
C ASP A 247 -6.60 -25.42 13.87
N ALA A 248 -7.59 -26.27 14.12
CA ALA A 248 -7.76 -27.53 13.40
C ALA A 248 -8.19 -27.33 11.93
N SER A 249 -8.64 -26.12 11.57
CA SER A 249 -9.03 -25.73 10.22
C SER A 249 -7.81 -25.70 9.28
N ILE A 250 -7.89 -26.37 8.13
CA ILE A 250 -6.84 -26.33 7.09
C ILE A 250 -7.15 -25.34 5.94
N ASN A 251 -8.28 -24.65 6.02
CA ASN A 251 -8.85 -23.85 4.93
C ASN A 251 -7.90 -22.76 4.40
N SER A 252 -7.25 -22.02 5.29
CA SER A 252 -6.31 -20.95 4.91
C SER A 252 -5.11 -21.49 4.11
N LEU A 253 -4.56 -22.64 4.52
CA LEU A 253 -3.39 -23.24 3.89
C LEU A 253 -3.73 -23.78 2.49
N ALA A 254 -4.87 -24.47 2.38
CA ALA A 254 -5.35 -24.98 1.09
C ALA A 254 -5.62 -23.83 0.10
N LEU A 255 -6.26 -22.75 0.56
CA LEU A 255 -6.50 -21.56 -0.27
C LEU A 255 -5.20 -20.89 -0.70
N ALA A 256 -4.26 -20.64 0.22
CA ALA A 256 -3.01 -19.97 -0.09
C ALA A 256 -2.17 -20.75 -1.12
N LEU A 257 -2.17 -22.07 -1.05
CA LEU A 257 -1.51 -22.93 -2.04
C LEU A 257 -2.13 -22.76 -3.43
N GLU A 258 -3.45 -22.74 -3.54
CA GLU A 258 -4.13 -22.57 -4.83
C GLU A 258 -3.98 -21.14 -5.39
N LEU A 259 -4.03 -20.11 -4.54
CA LEU A 259 -3.74 -18.72 -4.95
C LEU A 259 -2.34 -18.62 -5.55
N LYS A 260 -1.34 -19.26 -4.92
CA LYS A 260 0.04 -19.28 -5.43
C LYS A 260 0.13 -19.97 -6.80
N LYS A 261 -0.53 -21.11 -6.99
CA LYS A 261 -0.57 -21.82 -8.29
C LYS A 261 -1.23 -21.00 -9.39
N LYS A 262 -2.22 -20.18 -9.04
CA LYS A 262 -2.98 -19.31 -9.96
C LYS A 262 -2.38 -17.91 -10.13
N ASN A 263 -1.25 -17.63 -9.48
CA ASN A 263 -0.59 -16.33 -9.49
C ASN A 263 -1.50 -15.17 -9.01
N VAL A 264 -2.40 -15.45 -8.06
CA VAL A 264 -3.21 -14.43 -7.38
C VAL A 264 -2.41 -13.90 -6.20
N GLY A 265 -2.31 -12.58 -6.06
CA GLY A 265 -1.59 -11.93 -4.97
C GLY A 265 -2.16 -12.29 -3.60
N CYS A 266 -1.30 -12.75 -2.68
CA CYS A 266 -1.70 -13.15 -1.34
C CYS A 266 -0.60 -12.78 -0.33
N GLU A 267 -0.98 -12.11 0.76
CA GLU A 267 -0.20 -12.00 1.98
C GLU A 267 -0.82 -12.89 3.06
N MET A 268 -0.02 -13.76 3.69
CA MET A 268 -0.52 -14.72 4.68
C MET A 268 0.30 -14.65 5.96
N HIS A 269 -0.38 -14.50 7.09
CA HIS A 269 0.21 -14.50 8.43
C HIS A 269 -0.26 -15.74 9.19
N ILE A 270 0.70 -16.57 9.60
CA ILE A 270 0.46 -17.78 10.40
C ILE A 270 1.08 -17.60 11.77
N TYR A 271 0.24 -17.59 12.81
CA TYR A 271 0.67 -17.50 14.20
C TYR A 271 0.67 -18.89 14.82
N ARG A 272 1.73 -19.23 15.57
CA ARG A 272 1.84 -20.56 16.19
C ARG A 272 0.67 -20.86 17.14
N GLU A 273 0.41 -19.94 18.06
CA GLU A 273 -0.59 -20.09 19.12
C GLU A 273 -1.88 -19.33 18.78
N GLY A 274 -3.00 -19.84 19.29
CA GLY A 274 -4.34 -19.34 19.02
C GLY A 274 -5.30 -20.49 18.73
N GLY A 275 -6.59 -20.19 18.67
CA GLY A 275 -7.62 -21.14 18.27
C GLY A 275 -8.65 -20.47 17.37
N HIS A 276 -9.60 -21.25 16.87
CA HIS A 276 -10.65 -20.72 16.01
C HIS A 276 -11.50 -19.65 16.71
N GLY A 277 -11.81 -18.56 16.00
CA GLY A 277 -12.67 -17.49 16.52
C GLY A 277 -11.97 -16.50 17.44
N PHE A 278 -10.72 -16.13 17.15
CA PHE A 278 -9.97 -15.13 17.94
C PHE A 278 -10.36 -13.66 17.63
N GLY A 279 -11.03 -13.41 16.51
CA GLY A 279 -11.51 -12.09 16.07
C GLY A 279 -10.42 -11.00 16.06
N ALA A 280 -10.80 -9.78 16.44
CA ALA A 280 -9.90 -8.61 16.45
C ALA A 280 -9.59 -8.06 17.85
N ARG A 281 -10.07 -8.74 18.91
CA ARG A 281 -9.76 -8.35 20.29
C ARG A 281 -8.29 -8.55 20.58
N GLU A 282 -7.75 -7.65 21.40
CA GLU A 282 -6.41 -7.81 21.93
C GLU A 282 -6.31 -9.08 22.77
N SER A 283 -5.18 -9.76 22.62
CA SER A 283 -4.80 -10.90 23.42
C SER A 283 -3.33 -10.81 23.81
N ALA A 284 -2.92 -11.54 24.85
CA ALA A 284 -1.51 -11.66 25.22
C ALA A 284 -0.68 -12.46 24.20
N LEU A 285 -1.32 -13.07 23.19
CA LEU A 285 -0.65 -13.88 22.18
C LEU A 285 -0.14 -13.00 21.02
N PRO A 286 0.97 -13.39 20.36
CA PRO A 286 1.48 -12.67 19.19
C PRO A 286 0.47 -12.51 18.05
N LEU A 287 -0.57 -13.35 18.01
CA LEU A 287 -1.62 -13.28 17.00
C LEU A 287 -2.29 -11.90 16.93
N SER A 288 -2.37 -11.14 18.03
CA SER A 288 -2.90 -9.76 18.01
C SER A 288 -2.18 -8.84 17.02
N GLY A 289 -0.92 -9.15 16.65
CA GLY A 289 -0.13 -8.42 15.67
C GLY A 289 -0.65 -8.46 14.23
N TRP A 290 -1.64 -9.32 13.92
CA TRP A 290 -2.22 -9.40 12.56
C TRP A 290 -2.86 -8.09 12.13
N LYS A 291 -3.43 -7.32 13.08
CA LYS A 291 -4.07 -6.02 12.81
C LYS A 291 -3.08 -4.99 12.27
N ALA A 292 -1.90 -4.92 12.88
CA ALA A 292 -0.83 -4.04 12.40
C ALA A 292 -0.39 -4.44 10.98
N SER A 293 -0.26 -5.75 10.74
CA SER A 293 0.11 -6.26 9.41
C SER A 293 -0.97 -5.96 8.35
N TYR A 294 -2.25 -6.08 8.70
CA TYR A 294 -3.36 -5.68 7.81
C TYR A 294 -3.34 -4.17 7.49
N ILE A 295 -3.02 -3.32 8.47
CA ILE A 295 -2.90 -1.87 8.27
C ILE A 295 -1.81 -1.56 7.26
N GLU A 296 -0.63 -2.19 7.38
CA GLU A 296 0.45 -2.00 6.41
C GLU A 296 0.06 -2.50 5.02
N TRP A 297 -0.56 -3.67 4.94
CA TRP A 297 -1.02 -4.24 3.67
C TRP A 297 -2.06 -3.36 2.97
N ILE A 298 -3.08 -2.87 3.69
CA ILE A 298 -4.13 -2.05 3.09
C ILE A 298 -3.66 -0.61 2.79
N ARG A 299 -2.66 -0.09 3.53
CA ARG A 299 -1.95 1.16 3.19
C ARG A 299 -1.22 1.04 1.86
N ALA A 300 -0.54 -0.08 1.61
CA ALA A 300 0.14 -0.34 0.33
C ALA A 300 -0.83 -0.39 -0.86
N GLN A 301 -2.12 -0.68 -0.60
CA GLN A 301 -3.20 -0.62 -1.60
C GLN A 301 -3.87 0.76 -1.69
N GLY A 302 -3.41 1.73 -0.91
CA GLY A 302 -3.90 3.09 -0.91
C GLY A 302 -5.16 3.33 -0.09
N PHE A 303 -5.70 2.36 0.67
CA PHE A 303 -6.97 2.56 1.40
C PHE A 303 -6.91 3.61 2.50
N LEU A 304 -5.70 3.88 3.02
CA LEU A 304 -5.48 4.91 4.04
C LEU A 304 -5.19 6.29 3.45
N ASP A 305 -5.03 6.39 2.12
CA ASP A 305 -4.81 7.67 1.44
C ASP A 305 -6.15 8.32 1.08
N PRO A 306 -6.29 9.66 1.12
CA PRO A 306 -7.52 10.32 0.67
C PRO A 306 -7.95 9.92 -0.77
N SER A 307 -9.24 9.93 -1.06
CA SER A 307 -9.78 9.45 -2.35
C SER A 307 -9.16 10.13 -3.58
N PHE A 308 -8.86 11.44 -3.48
CA PHE A 308 -8.22 12.19 -4.57
C PHE A 308 -6.84 11.62 -4.98
N VAL A 309 -6.13 10.94 -4.08
CA VAL A 309 -4.84 10.30 -4.39
C VAL A 309 -5.03 9.19 -5.41
N SER A 310 -6.01 8.30 -5.20
CA SER A 310 -6.28 7.20 -6.12
C SER A 310 -6.83 7.70 -7.45
N SER A 311 -7.78 8.64 -7.42
CA SER A 311 -8.35 9.22 -8.64
C SER A 311 -7.29 9.88 -9.51
N TYR A 312 -6.37 10.63 -8.90
CA TYR A 312 -5.30 11.29 -9.63
C TYR A 312 -4.24 10.30 -10.15
N ALA A 313 -3.92 9.24 -9.40
CA ALA A 313 -3.02 8.19 -9.88
C ALA A 313 -3.57 7.50 -11.14
N MET A 314 -4.88 7.25 -11.21
CA MET A 314 -5.53 6.70 -12.40
C MET A 314 -5.46 7.67 -13.58
N GLU A 315 -5.76 8.96 -13.37
CA GLU A 315 -5.66 9.97 -14.43
C GLU A 315 -4.23 10.12 -14.96
N LEU A 316 -3.22 10.09 -14.07
CA LEU A 316 -1.81 10.10 -14.46
C LEU A 316 -1.44 8.87 -15.29
N ALA A 317 -1.83 7.67 -14.85
CA ALA A 317 -1.51 6.44 -15.57
C ALA A 317 -2.06 6.44 -17.01
N GLU A 318 -3.26 7.01 -17.20
CA GLU A 318 -3.89 7.12 -18.52
C GLU A 318 -3.24 8.21 -19.40
N ARG A 319 -2.99 9.40 -18.83
CA ARG A 319 -2.68 10.59 -19.64
C ARG A 319 -1.21 10.94 -19.73
N LEU A 320 -0.39 10.55 -18.77
CA LEU A 320 1.04 10.87 -18.79
C LEU A 320 1.74 10.28 -20.03
N PRO A 321 1.38 9.06 -20.51
CA PRO A 321 1.88 8.55 -21.79
C PRO A 321 1.28 9.27 -23.01
N ALA A 322 0.06 9.81 -22.92
CA ALA A 322 -0.77 10.22 -24.06
C ALA A 322 -0.49 11.63 -24.64
N ALA A 323 0.67 12.22 -24.38
CA ALA A 323 1.05 13.60 -24.81
C ALA A 323 -0.02 14.68 -24.52
N THR A 324 -0.89 14.43 -23.56
CA THR A 324 -2.02 15.31 -23.22
C THR A 324 -1.64 16.16 -22.02
N SER A 325 -2.01 17.45 -22.03
CA SER A 325 -1.77 18.33 -20.88
C SER A 325 -2.57 17.85 -19.66
N LEU A 326 -1.87 17.65 -18.56
CA LEU A 326 -2.41 17.26 -17.25
C LEU A 326 -2.49 18.47 -16.33
N ARG A 327 -3.51 18.49 -15.46
CA ARG A 327 -3.58 19.46 -14.37
C ARG A 327 -2.74 18.93 -13.19
N PRO A 328 -1.91 19.76 -12.54
CA PRO A 328 -1.17 19.35 -11.34
C PRO A 328 -2.10 18.87 -10.20
N LEU A 329 -1.59 17.96 -9.36
CA LEU A 329 -2.26 17.49 -8.14
C LEU A 329 -2.60 18.66 -7.22
N THR A 330 -1.67 19.59 -7.07
CA THR A 330 -1.81 20.74 -6.17
C THR A 330 -2.80 21.80 -6.68
N ASP A 331 -3.15 21.76 -7.96
CA ASP A 331 -4.24 22.56 -8.53
C ASP A 331 -5.62 21.91 -8.29
N LEU A 332 -5.69 20.57 -8.24
CA LEU A 332 -6.90 19.84 -7.86
C LEU A 332 -7.18 19.95 -6.36
N ASN A 333 -6.13 19.83 -5.55
CA ASN A 333 -6.21 20.00 -4.10
C ASN A 333 -5.02 20.82 -3.59
N ARG A 334 -5.29 22.08 -3.24
CA ARG A 334 -4.26 23.01 -2.75
C ARG A 334 -3.61 22.59 -1.42
N LEU A 335 -4.21 21.65 -0.70
CA LEU A 335 -3.69 21.09 0.55
C LEU A 335 -2.88 19.80 0.33
N ALA A 336 -2.73 19.33 -0.91
CA ALA A 336 -1.95 18.13 -1.20
C ALA A 336 -0.49 18.30 -0.75
N THR A 337 -0.02 17.36 0.06
CA THR A 337 1.34 17.34 0.62
C THR A 337 2.29 16.52 -0.27
N LEU A 338 3.59 16.59 0.02
CA LEU A 338 4.59 15.72 -0.60
C LEU A 338 4.27 14.23 -0.39
N ASP A 339 3.81 13.86 0.80
CA ASP A 339 3.37 12.49 1.10
C ASP A 339 2.21 12.04 0.22
N ASN A 340 1.27 12.95 -0.09
CA ASN A 340 0.23 12.66 -1.07
C ASN A 340 0.81 12.45 -2.47
N GLY A 341 1.83 13.23 -2.87
CA GLY A 341 2.56 13.03 -4.11
C GLY A 341 3.22 11.65 -4.20
N TYR A 342 3.94 11.23 -3.15
CA TYR A 342 4.51 9.88 -3.08
C TYR A 342 3.45 8.78 -2.98
N ALA A 343 2.30 9.05 -2.36
CA ALA A 343 1.18 8.12 -2.37
C ALA A 343 0.61 7.90 -3.78
N VAL A 344 0.48 8.97 -4.57
CA VAL A 344 0.14 8.87 -5.99
C VAL A 344 1.20 8.08 -6.76
N GLN A 345 2.49 8.40 -6.56
CA GLN A 345 3.60 7.70 -7.20
C GLN A 345 3.54 6.19 -6.94
N ARG A 346 3.32 5.79 -5.68
CA ARG A 346 3.24 4.38 -5.28
C ARG A 346 2.12 3.64 -6.01
N LEU A 347 0.95 4.27 -6.16
CA LEU A 347 -0.16 3.68 -6.93
C LEU A 347 0.14 3.59 -8.43
N LEU A 348 0.77 4.63 -9.00
CA LEU A 348 1.22 4.66 -10.40
C LEU A 348 2.25 3.55 -10.67
N VAL A 349 3.25 3.44 -9.80
CA VAL A 349 4.30 2.40 -9.87
C VAL A 349 3.71 1.01 -9.69
N LYS A 350 2.76 0.81 -8.75
CA LYS A 350 2.07 -0.47 -8.58
C LYS A 350 1.35 -0.88 -9.87
N ALA A 351 0.65 0.05 -10.51
CA ALA A 351 -0.05 -0.22 -11.77
C ALA A 351 0.93 -0.62 -12.88
N GLN A 352 2.04 0.11 -13.06
CA GLN A 352 3.04 -0.19 -14.09
C GLN A 352 3.80 -1.50 -13.81
N ASN A 353 4.12 -1.79 -12.55
CA ASN A 353 4.81 -3.02 -12.14
C ASN A 353 3.97 -4.30 -12.33
N SER A 354 2.68 -4.18 -12.69
CA SER A 354 1.88 -5.34 -13.11
C SER A 354 2.27 -5.85 -14.51
N ALA A 355 2.90 -5.02 -15.34
CA ALA A 355 3.30 -5.32 -16.71
C ALA A 355 4.80 -5.15 -16.98
N ASP A 356 5.56 -4.63 -16.01
CA ASP A 356 6.98 -4.35 -16.07
C ASP A 356 7.63 -4.70 -14.72
N THR A 357 8.96 -4.58 -14.62
CA THR A 357 9.69 -4.83 -13.38
C THR A 357 10.50 -3.60 -13.00
N ILE A 358 10.51 -3.26 -11.71
CA ILE A 358 11.43 -2.26 -11.17
C ILE A 358 12.87 -2.72 -11.47
N ALA A 359 13.69 -1.78 -11.91
CA ALA A 359 15.09 -2.00 -12.26
C ALA A 359 16.05 -1.06 -11.50
N GLY A 360 15.51 -0.18 -10.66
CA GLY A 360 16.29 0.81 -9.96
C GLY A 360 15.48 2.00 -9.49
N TYR A 361 16.21 3.02 -9.06
CA TYR A 361 15.68 4.26 -8.52
C TYR A 361 16.53 5.44 -8.98
N LYS A 362 15.94 6.62 -9.00
CA LYS A 362 16.61 7.86 -9.38
C LYS A 362 16.40 8.94 -8.35
N ALA A 363 17.38 9.81 -8.17
CA ALA A 363 17.25 11.00 -7.34
C ALA A 363 17.04 12.24 -8.21
N GLY A 364 16.19 13.16 -7.76
CA GLY A 364 16.05 14.50 -8.31
C GLY A 364 16.22 15.55 -7.22
N PHE A 365 16.40 16.81 -7.62
CA PHE A 365 16.54 17.94 -6.67
C PHE A 365 17.68 17.72 -5.68
N VAL A 366 18.87 17.40 -6.20
CA VAL A 366 20.03 16.98 -5.39
C VAL A 366 20.89 18.14 -4.90
N THR A 367 20.67 19.35 -5.42
CA THR A 367 21.33 20.57 -4.96
C THR A 367 20.43 21.37 -4.01
N ALA A 368 21.02 22.10 -3.06
CA ALA A 368 20.26 22.95 -2.14
C ALA A 368 19.40 23.99 -2.87
N ALA A 369 19.90 24.56 -3.97
CA ALA A 369 19.14 25.50 -4.80
C ALA A 369 17.93 24.84 -5.46
N ALA A 370 18.08 23.63 -6.00
CA ALA A 370 16.96 22.87 -6.55
C ALA A 370 15.92 22.55 -5.48
N GLN A 371 16.36 22.08 -4.30
CA GLN A 371 15.47 21.77 -3.18
C GLN A 371 14.67 23.00 -2.73
N GLN A 372 15.33 24.14 -2.56
CA GLN A 372 14.69 25.40 -2.19
C GLN A 372 13.65 25.86 -3.20
N SER A 373 13.89 25.63 -4.50
CA SER A 373 12.97 26.06 -5.58
C SER A 373 11.57 25.44 -5.48
N VAL A 374 11.44 24.30 -4.80
CA VAL A 374 10.19 23.56 -4.62
C VAL A 374 9.86 23.27 -3.15
N GLY A 375 10.57 23.92 -2.22
CA GLY A 375 10.31 23.83 -0.77
C GLY A 375 10.68 22.49 -0.13
N LEU A 376 11.69 21.80 -0.65
CA LEU A 376 12.18 20.53 -0.12
C LEU A 376 13.30 20.72 0.91
N THR A 377 13.44 19.75 1.81
CA THR A 377 14.55 19.65 2.78
C THR A 377 15.54 18.52 2.45
N GLY A 378 15.34 17.82 1.33
CA GLY A 378 16.16 16.70 0.88
C GLY A 378 15.84 16.32 -0.57
N PRO A 379 16.57 15.35 -1.15
CA PRO A 379 16.32 14.91 -2.52
C PRO A 379 14.95 14.22 -2.64
N MET A 380 14.43 14.20 -3.85
CA MET A 380 13.27 13.39 -4.20
C MET A 380 13.70 12.09 -4.87
N THR A 381 12.91 11.02 -4.72
CA THR A 381 13.23 9.72 -5.32
C THR A 381 12.14 9.22 -6.28
N GLY A 382 12.57 8.67 -7.40
CA GLY A 382 11.74 8.08 -8.45
C GLY A 382 12.09 6.61 -8.66
N VAL A 383 11.17 5.87 -9.25
CA VAL A 383 11.32 4.45 -9.57
C VAL A 383 11.67 4.30 -11.05
N LEU A 384 12.70 3.53 -11.35
CA LEU A 384 13.13 3.19 -12.71
C LEU A 384 12.62 1.80 -13.06
N PHE A 385 12.10 1.64 -14.28
CA PHE A 385 11.59 0.38 -14.77
C PHE A 385 12.53 -0.26 -15.79
N ARG A 386 12.50 -1.59 -15.89
CA ARG A 386 13.36 -2.37 -16.78
C ARG A 386 13.14 -2.01 -18.25
N SER A 387 11.91 -1.71 -18.66
CA SER A 387 11.63 -1.22 -20.02
C SER A 387 12.31 0.11 -20.37
N GLY A 388 12.66 0.92 -19.36
CA GLY A 388 13.40 2.16 -19.51
C GLY A 388 14.90 1.96 -19.69
N TRP A 389 15.44 0.82 -19.28
CA TRP A 389 16.88 0.51 -19.36
C TRP A 389 17.30 0.21 -20.80
N THR A 390 18.28 0.95 -21.32
CA THR A 390 18.94 0.63 -22.59
C THR A 390 20.45 0.53 -22.39
N ALA A 391 21.06 -0.59 -22.77
CA ALA A 391 22.52 -0.71 -22.80
C ALA A 391 23.09 0.19 -23.91
N ALA A 392 24.15 0.93 -23.59
CA ALA A 392 24.72 1.97 -24.45
C ALA A 392 26.13 1.62 -24.95
N ASP A 393 26.33 0.37 -25.34
CA ASP A 393 27.62 -0.15 -25.85
C ASP A 393 27.84 0.19 -27.34
N GLU A 394 26.74 0.51 -28.03
CA GLU A 394 26.69 0.95 -29.40
C GLU A 394 25.91 2.28 -29.48
N ILE A 395 25.98 2.97 -30.62
CA ILE A 395 25.25 4.22 -30.83
C ILE A 395 23.74 3.96 -30.75
N VAL A 396 23.11 4.44 -29.69
CA VAL A 396 21.67 4.23 -29.45
C VAL A 396 20.86 5.11 -30.38
N GLN A 397 19.85 4.54 -31.06
CA GLN A 397 18.92 5.30 -31.90
C GLN A 397 17.62 5.56 -31.13
N LEU A 398 17.23 6.84 -31.06
CA LEU A 398 16.06 7.32 -30.34
C LEU A 398 15.15 8.10 -31.31
N ASP A 399 13.85 8.09 -31.04
CA ASP A 399 12.84 8.74 -31.87
C ASP A 399 11.94 9.62 -30.99
N LEU A 400 11.98 10.94 -31.20
CA LEU A 400 11.19 11.90 -30.41
C LEU A 400 9.69 11.73 -30.60
N SER A 401 9.22 11.15 -31.70
CA SER A 401 7.79 10.87 -31.88
C SER A 401 7.28 9.84 -30.88
N THR A 402 8.16 8.92 -30.45
CA THR A 402 7.84 7.88 -29.45
C THR A 402 8.22 8.29 -28.02
N LEU A 403 9.31 9.04 -27.87
CA LEU A 403 9.74 9.56 -26.57
C LEU A 403 8.89 10.76 -26.12
N GLY A 404 8.34 11.51 -27.05
CA GLY A 404 7.77 12.83 -26.78
C GLY A 404 8.80 13.80 -26.19
N PRO A 405 8.36 15.01 -25.79
CA PRO A 405 9.23 15.95 -25.08
C PRO A 405 9.90 15.32 -23.85
N THR A 406 11.23 15.36 -23.84
CA THR A 406 12.09 14.73 -22.84
C THR A 406 13.30 15.63 -22.59
N ALA A 407 13.85 15.58 -21.39
CA ALA A 407 15.13 16.20 -21.09
C ALA A 407 16.29 15.21 -21.27
N ILE A 408 17.51 15.71 -21.27
CA ILE A 408 18.77 14.96 -21.28
C ILE A 408 19.56 15.37 -20.04
N GLU A 409 19.86 14.38 -19.20
CA GLU A 409 20.66 14.54 -17.99
C GLU A 409 21.83 13.56 -18.03
N THR A 410 23.02 14.04 -17.67
CA THR A 410 24.24 13.23 -17.59
C THR A 410 24.49 12.83 -16.16
N GLU A 411 24.51 11.53 -15.88
CA GLU A 411 24.53 10.97 -14.53
C GLU A 411 25.60 9.91 -14.29
N LEU A 412 25.76 9.56 -13.01
CA LEU A 412 26.36 8.30 -12.57
C LEU A 412 25.29 7.38 -11.99
N GLY A 413 25.34 6.11 -12.40
CA GLY A 413 24.53 5.02 -11.87
C GLY A 413 25.34 4.12 -10.95
N PHE A 414 24.72 3.61 -9.90
CA PHE A 414 25.33 2.74 -8.89
C PHE A 414 24.59 1.40 -8.86
N ILE A 415 25.27 0.32 -9.23
CA ILE A 415 24.66 -1.02 -9.35
C ILE A 415 24.72 -1.73 -8.01
N VAL A 416 23.55 -2.02 -7.43
CA VAL A 416 23.40 -2.70 -6.14
C VAL A 416 24.06 -4.08 -6.19
N SER A 417 24.87 -4.38 -5.17
CA SER A 417 25.68 -5.59 -5.12
C SER A 417 24.89 -6.88 -5.25
N ARG A 418 25.49 -7.87 -5.91
CA ARG A 418 24.87 -9.19 -6.06
C ARG A 418 24.61 -9.85 -4.71
N GLY A 419 23.38 -10.34 -4.53
CA GLY A 419 22.96 -11.01 -3.29
C GLY A 419 22.71 -10.08 -2.12
N LEU A 420 22.69 -8.76 -2.34
CA LEU A 420 22.30 -7.76 -1.35
C LEU A 420 20.91 -7.22 -1.66
N ASP A 421 20.05 -7.20 -0.64
CA ASP A 421 18.81 -6.43 -0.62
C ASP A 421 18.94 -5.36 0.47
N ILE A 422 18.63 -4.11 0.14
CA ILE A 422 18.72 -2.96 1.05
C ILE A 422 17.30 -2.52 1.38
N ALA A 423 16.83 -2.91 2.57
CA ALA A 423 15.51 -2.56 3.10
C ALA A 423 15.59 -1.74 4.41
N THR A 424 16.80 -1.35 4.82
CA THR A 424 17.05 -0.62 6.06
C THR A 424 18.01 0.52 5.82
N HIS A 425 17.97 1.54 6.68
CA HIS A 425 18.85 2.70 6.58
C HIS A 425 20.33 2.32 6.61
N ILE A 426 21.08 2.98 5.74
CA ILE A 426 22.54 3.01 5.72
C ILE A 426 23.00 4.23 6.50
N SER A 427 24.10 4.12 7.25
CA SER A 427 24.57 5.22 8.12
C SER A 427 26.04 5.57 7.95
N THR A 428 26.79 4.83 7.15
CA THR A 428 28.25 5.02 7.02
C THR A 428 28.71 4.92 5.57
N GLU A 429 29.80 5.61 5.26
CA GLU A 429 30.45 5.55 3.95
C GLU A 429 30.87 4.12 3.58
N LYS A 430 31.35 3.34 4.56
CA LYS A 430 31.72 1.94 4.35
C LYS A 430 30.53 1.10 3.90
N GLN A 431 29.37 1.28 4.52
CA GLN A 431 28.16 0.55 4.16
C GLN A 431 27.66 0.93 2.77
N ILE A 432 27.63 2.23 2.43
CA ILE A 432 27.13 2.66 1.12
C ILE A 432 28.08 2.24 -0.01
N LYS A 433 29.41 2.28 0.20
CA LYS A 433 30.37 1.75 -0.78
C LYS A 433 30.21 0.24 -0.97
N GLY A 434 30.08 -0.50 0.12
CA GLY A 434 29.84 -1.95 0.08
C GLY A 434 28.44 -2.35 -0.40
N ALA A 435 27.56 -1.39 -0.68
CA ALA A 435 26.23 -1.64 -1.21
C ALA A 435 26.21 -1.77 -2.74
N PHE A 436 27.29 -1.37 -3.42
CA PHE A 436 27.36 -1.31 -4.87
C PHE A 436 28.55 -2.10 -5.42
N ASP A 437 28.34 -2.83 -6.52
CA ASP A 437 29.41 -3.54 -7.24
C ASP A 437 30.09 -2.64 -8.28
N ALA A 438 29.36 -1.67 -8.82
CA ALA A 438 29.82 -0.88 -9.96
C ALA A 438 29.23 0.53 -9.97
N ILE A 439 30.03 1.48 -10.45
CA ILE A 439 29.62 2.82 -10.86
C ILE A 439 29.73 2.88 -12.38
N VAL A 440 28.66 3.35 -13.05
CA VAL A 440 28.54 3.38 -14.51
C VAL A 440 28.09 4.76 -15.00
N PRO A 441 28.56 5.21 -16.18
CA PRO A 441 27.96 6.35 -16.88
C PRO A 441 26.49 6.09 -17.23
N VAL A 442 25.65 7.13 -17.07
CA VAL A 442 24.23 7.07 -17.41
C VAL A 442 23.79 8.35 -18.11
N ILE A 443 22.99 8.22 -19.18
CA ILE A 443 22.18 9.33 -19.70
C ILE A 443 20.73 9.10 -19.27
N GLU A 444 20.19 9.96 -18.43
CA GLU A 444 18.76 9.94 -18.12
C GLU A 444 17.98 10.75 -19.15
N LEU A 445 16.83 10.21 -19.56
CA LEU A 445 15.88 10.83 -20.47
C LEU A 445 14.51 10.95 -19.77
N PRO A 446 14.39 11.82 -18.75
CA PRO A 446 13.12 12.00 -18.07
C PRO A 446 12.12 12.74 -18.94
N ILE A 447 10.84 12.49 -18.71
CA ILE A 447 9.73 13.27 -19.27
C ILE A 447 9.92 14.74 -18.87
N ASP A 448 9.82 15.64 -19.84
CA ASP A 448 9.72 17.07 -19.54
C ASP A 448 8.34 17.36 -18.94
N LEU A 449 8.24 17.30 -17.62
CA LEU A 449 6.99 17.51 -16.89
C LEU A 449 6.38 18.89 -17.15
N LYS A 450 7.20 19.93 -17.41
CA LYS A 450 6.70 21.28 -17.70
C LYS A 450 5.97 21.35 -19.04
N SER A 451 6.34 20.50 -19.99
CA SER A 451 5.60 20.35 -21.25
C SER A 451 4.32 19.52 -21.11
N ARG A 452 4.20 18.73 -20.05
CA ARG A 452 3.07 17.81 -19.83
C ARG A 452 2.03 18.34 -18.87
N MET A 453 2.39 19.27 -18.00
CA MET A 453 1.51 19.76 -16.95
C MET A 453 1.32 21.27 -17.05
N SER A 454 0.08 21.72 -16.88
CA SER A 454 -0.26 23.14 -16.92
C SER A 454 0.12 23.82 -15.60
N GLY A 455 0.74 25.00 -15.67
CA GLY A 455 0.99 25.83 -14.48
C GLY A 455 2.32 25.53 -13.79
N GLU A 456 2.49 26.07 -12.58
CA GLU A 456 3.71 25.89 -11.78
C GLU A 456 3.64 24.58 -10.99
N LEU A 457 4.68 23.75 -11.14
CA LEU A 457 4.77 22.48 -10.43
C LEU A 457 5.35 22.64 -9.04
N ARG A 458 4.72 21.98 -8.06
CA ARG A 458 5.25 21.84 -6.69
C ARG A 458 5.83 20.44 -6.51
N ALA A 459 6.54 20.24 -5.40
CA ALA A 459 7.15 18.95 -5.08
C ALA A 459 6.15 17.78 -5.09
N ALA A 460 4.92 17.98 -4.62
CA ALA A 460 3.89 16.94 -4.64
C ALA A 460 3.51 16.50 -6.07
N ASP A 461 3.44 17.42 -7.02
CA ASP A 461 3.11 17.14 -8.43
C ASP A 461 4.23 16.33 -9.11
N ILE A 462 5.47 16.72 -8.81
CA ILE A 462 6.66 16.09 -9.35
C ILE A 462 6.83 14.67 -8.78
N ALA A 463 6.60 14.48 -7.48
CA ALA A 463 6.61 13.16 -6.84
C ALA A 463 5.55 12.26 -7.48
N ALA A 464 4.32 12.76 -7.60
CA ALA A 464 3.19 12.05 -8.20
C ALA A 464 3.51 11.53 -9.61
N ALA A 465 4.19 12.33 -10.43
CA ALA A 465 4.61 11.98 -11.78
C ALA A 465 5.91 11.14 -11.85
N ASN A 466 6.27 10.47 -10.75
CA ASN A 466 7.48 9.66 -10.64
C ASN A 466 8.77 10.41 -11.02
N ILE A 467 8.82 11.72 -10.76
CA ILE A 467 9.92 12.63 -11.12
C ILE A 467 10.30 12.52 -12.61
N GLY A 468 9.30 12.29 -13.46
CA GLY A 468 9.49 12.15 -14.90
C GLY A 468 10.25 10.90 -15.34
N SER A 469 10.52 9.93 -14.45
CA SER A 469 11.23 8.69 -14.78
C SER A 469 10.62 8.02 -16.02
N LYS A 470 11.47 7.71 -17.01
CA LYS A 470 11.03 7.10 -18.28
C LYS A 470 12.09 6.21 -18.92
N LYS A 471 13.14 6.79 -19.49
CA LYS A 471 14.18 6.06 -20.23
C LYS A 471 15.56 6.48 -19.74
N TYR A 472 16.51 5.56 -19.77
CA TYR A 472 17.88 5.82 -19.37
C TYR A 472 18.84 4.89 -20.10
N LEU A 473 19.97 5.44 -20.52
CA LEU A 473 21.03 4.75 -21.24
C LEU A 473 22.14 4.43 -20.25
N VAL A 474 22.58 3.17 -20.19
CA VAL A 474 23.60 2.72 -19.23
C VAL A 474 24.78 2.13 -19.99
N ALA A 475 25.97 2.66 -19.77
CA ALA A 475 27.18 2.11 -20.36
C ALA A 475 27.58 0.77 -19.71
N SER A 476 28.21 -0.13 -20.48
CA SER A 476 28.86 -1.32 -19.91
C SER A 476 30.19 -1.03 -19.22
N THR A 477 30.83 0.11 -19.53
CA THR A 477 32.03 0.56 -18.83
C THR A 477 31.70 0.92 -17.39
N SER A 478 32.51 0.44 -16.47
CA SER A 478 32.27 0.61 -15.04
C SER A 478 33.56 0.74 -14.26
N THR A 479 33.47 1.33 -13.08
CA THR A 479 34.53 1.28 -12.05
C THR A 479 33.98 0.77 -10.72
N SER A 480 34.86 0.26 -9.87
CA SER A 480 34.50 -0.12 -8.50
C SER A 480 34.33 1.12 -7.60
N PRO A 481 33.38 1.11 -6.64
CA PRO A 481 33.29 2.16 -5.61
C PRO A 481 34.59 2.42 -4.83
N ASP A 482 35.44 1.41 -4.67
CA ASP A 482 36.72 1.53 -3.96
C ASP A 482 37.80 2.23 -4.80
N ASP A 483 37.69 2.13 -6.13
CA ASP A 483 38.66 2.71 -7.08
C ASP A 483 38.26 4.12 -7.51
N TYR A 484 36.96 4.45 -7.44
CA TYR A 484 36.46 5.75 -7.83
C TYR A 484 36.82 6.85 -6.82
N ARG A 485 37.29 8.00 -7.32
CA ARG A 485 37.39 9.24 -6.53
C ARG A 485 36.45 10.28 -7.13
N PRO A 486 35.66 11.01 -6.32
CA PRO A 486 34.80 12.07 -6.84
C PRO A 486 35.55 13.15 -7.66
N SER A 487 36.83 13.36 -7.36
CA SER A 487 37.73 14.25 -8.12
C SER A 487 38.00 13.81 -9.56
N ASP A 488 37.76 12.54 -9.88
CA ASP A 488 37.99 11.96 -11.21
C ASP A 488 36.80 12.23 -12.15
N LEU A 489 35.74 12.91 -11.65
CA LEU A 489 34.57 13.22 -12.46
C LEU A 489 34.96 14.16 -13.61
N HIS A 490 34.74 13.67 -14.82
CA HIS A 490 34.86 14.39 -16.06
C HIS A 490 33.62 14.07 -16.88
N ILE A 491 32.88 15.07 -17.35
CA ILE A 491 31.77 14.89 -18.27
C ILE A 491 31.82 15.98 -19.33
N VAL A 492 31.80 15.62 -20.61
CA VAL A 492 31.59 16.55 -21.72
C VAL A 492 30.44 16.06 -22.59
N LEU A 493 29.29 16.73 -22.51
CA LEU A 493 28.16 16.47 -23.39
C LEU A 493 28.26 17.36 -24.64
N LYS A 494 28.14 16.76 -25.82
CA LYS A 494 28.10 17.47 -27.11
C LYS A 494 26.87 17.09 -27.91
N MET A 495 26.41 18.00 -28.77
CA MET A 495 25.44 17.78 -29.83
C MET A 495 26.05 18.23 -31.16
N ASP A 496 26.10 17.33 -32.13
CA ASP A 496 26.72 17.53 -33.45
C ASP A 496 28.14 18.12 -33.34
N GLY A 497 28.92 17.60 -32.38
CA GLY A 497 30.29 18.02 -32.08
C GLY A 497 30.41 19.33 -31.30
N LYS A 498 29.32 20.07 -31.06
CA LYS A 498 29.32 21.30 -30.26
C LYS A 498 29.08 20.99 -28.78
N PRO A 499 29.90 21.51 -27.85
CA PRO A 499 29.68 21.28 -26.42
C PRO A 499 28.38 21.94 -25.95
N LEU A 500 27.56 21.15 -25.24
CA LEU A 500 26.37 21.62 -24.54
C LEU A 500 26.70 22.01 -23.10
N HIS A 501 27.42 21.13 -22.38
CA HIS A 501 27.96 21.45 -21.07
C HIS A 501 29.19 20.59 -20.75
N GLN A 502 29.94 21.00 -19.72
CA GLN A 502 31.10 20.29 -19.20
C GLN A 502 31.07 20.32 -17.67
N VAL A 503 31.44 19.20 -17.05
CA VAL A 503 31.61 19.04 -15.60
C VAL A 503 33.01 18.52 -15.32
N GLU A 504 33.69 19.11 -14.35
CA GLU A 504 35.03 18.73 -13.93
C GLU A 504 35.12 18.71 -12.40
N GLY A 505 35.75 17.68 -11.87
CA GLY A 505 36.15 17.61 -10.47
C GLY A 505 34.98 17.50 -9.48
N ASP A 506 35.20 18.00 -8.28
CA ASP A 506 34.40 17.72 -7.10
C ASP A 506 33.24 18.70 -6.87
N ALA A 507 33.16 19.86 -7.54
CA ALA A 507 32.20 20.92 -7.18
C ALA A 507 30.72 20.48 -7.20
N ILE A 508 30.36 19.52 -8.06
CA ILE A 508 28.99 18.96 -8.18
C ILE A 508 28.90 17.57 -7.52
N ASN A 509 30.05 16.93 -7.22
CA ASN A 509 30.16 15.55 -6.74
C ASN A 509 30.74 15.43 -5.32
N ALA A 510 31.06 16.56 -4.67
CA ALA A 510 31.58 16.63 -3.31
C ALA A 510 30.52 16.10 -2.35
N GLY A 511 30.89 15.11 -1.54
CA GLY A 511 29.94 14.45 -0.65
C GLY A 511 29.04 13.41 -1.35
N LEU A 512 29.43 12.90 -2.52
CA LEU A 512 28.72 11.81 -3.23
C LEU A 512 28.24 10.70 -2.29
N TRP A 513 29.11 10.19 -1.44
CA TRP A 513 28.76 9.07 -0.56
C TRP A 513 27.72 9.44 0.49
N SER A 514 27.82 10.64 1.10
CA SER A 514 26.77 11.14 2.01
C SER A 514 25.45 11.41 1.30
N HIS A 515 25.51 11.86 0.05
CA HIS A 515 24.34 12.06 -0.80
C HIS A 515 23.67 10.72 -1.13
N LEU A 516 24.43 9.71 -1.55
CA LEU A 516 23.92 8.36 -1.81
C LEU A 516 23.30 7.73 -0.57
N ILE A 517 23.86 7.94 0.63
CA ILE A 517 23.22 7.51 1.88
C ILE A 517 21.84 8.16 2.02
N THR A 518 21.73 9.46 1.76
CA THR A 518 20.46 10.20 1.82
C THR A 518 19.46 9.67 0.80
N VAL A 519 19.90 9.43 -0.44
CA VAL A 519 19.06 8.88 -1.52
C VAL A 519 18.56 7.48 -1.19
N VAL A 520 19.45 6.57 -0.78
CA VAL A 520 19.09 5.19 -0.43
C VAL A 520 18.14 5.16 0.76
N ASN A 521 18.39 5.96 1.79
CA ASN A 521 17.50 6.04 2.95
C ASN A 521 16.14 6.63 2.57
N GLN A 522 16.09 7.64 1.70
CA GLN A 522 14.83 8.17 1.17
C GLN A 522 14.05 7.11 0.39
N ILE A 523 14.71 6.27 -0.42
CA ILE A 523 14.07 5.14 -1.13
C ILE A 523 13.45 4.15 -0.12
N VAL A 524 14.21 3.81 0.94
CA VAL A 524 13.74 2.93 2.01
C VAL A 524 12.58 3.55 2.80
N ASP A 525 12.63 4.85 3.09
CA ASP A 525 11.55 5.59 3.77
C ASP A 525 10.26 5.65 2.95
N GLN A 526 10.36 5.59 1.61
CA GLN A 526 9.20 5.42 0.73
C GLN A 526 8.67 3.98 0.67
N GLY A 527 9.25 3.06 1.45
CA GLY A 527 8.81 1.67 1.58
C GLY A 527 9.37 0.73 0.51
N TYR A 528 10.37 1.16 -0.25
CA TYR A 528 11.01 0.32 -1.26
C TYR A 528 12.18 -0.48 -0.68
N THR A 529 12.42 -1.64 -1.28
CA THR A 529 13.65 -2.43 -1.08
C THR A 529 14.46 -2.34 -2.36
N LEU A 530 15.70 -1.86 -2.26
CA LEU A 530 16.64 -1.94 -3.37
C LEU A 530 17.13 -3.38 -3.46
N ARG A 531 17.02 -3.99 -4.63
CA ARG A 531 17.35 -5.39 -4.85
C ARG A 531 18.69 -5.53 -5.57
N SER A 532 19.29 -6.70 -5.40
CA SER A 532 20.49 -7.11 -6.14
C SER A 532 20.36 -6.80 -7.65
N GLY A 533 21.27 -5.99 -8.18
CA GLY A 533 21.30 -5.59 -9.59
C GLY A 533 20.41 -4.40 -9.98
N ASP A 534 19.71 -3.79 -9.01
CA ASP A 534 19.07 -2.49 -9.23
C ASP A 534 20.13 -1.40 -9.46
N ILE A 535 19.79 -0.38 -10.26
CA ILE A 535 20.61 0.82 -10.44
C ILE A 535 20.08 1.97 -9.57
N VAL A 536 20.96 2.72 -8.92
CA VAL A 536 20.62 4.01 -8.30
C VAL A 536 21.24 5.12 -9.13
N ILE A 537 20.42 5.97 -9.74
CA ILE A 537 20.83 7.17 -10.47
C ILE A 537 20.89 8.33 -9.47
N ALA A 538 22.07 8.90 -9.25
CA ALA A 538 22.30 9.82 -8.11
C ALA A 538 21.83 11.27 -8.34
N GLY A 539 21.43 11.64 -9.56
CA GLY A 539 20.88 12.96 -9.89
C GLY A 539 21.82 13.86 -10.69
N ALA A 540 21.22 14.79 -11.45
CA ALA A 540 21.80 15.61 -12.52
C ALA A 540 23.26 16.06 -12.27
N LEU A 541 24.22 15.54 -13.05
CA LEU A 541 25.60 16.07 -13.11
C LEU A 541 25.77 16.99 -14.31
N GLY A 542 25.46 18.28 -14.11
CA GLY A 542 25.60 19.32 -15.12
C GLY A 542 24.31 20.09 -15.37
N THR A 543 24.22 20.73 -16.54
CA THR A 543 23.00 21.43 -16.95
C THR A 543 22.05 20.43 -17.60
N VAL A 544 20.76 20.49 -17.23
CA VAL A 544 19.70 19.72 -17.89
C VAL A 544 19.35 20.35 -19.23
N HIS A 545 19.33 19.56 -20.30
CA HIS A 545 19.02 20.03 -21.67
C HIS A 545 17.69 19.49 -22.14
N ILE A 546 16.95 20.22 -22.97
CA ILE A 546 15.80 19.65 -23.69
C ILE A 546 16.32 18.90 -24.91
N ALA A 547 15.79 17.70 -25.15
CA ALA A 547 16.19 16.88 -26.27
C ALA A 547 15.75 17.51 -27.60
N GLU A 548 16.67 17.58 -28.56
CA GLU A 548 16.46 18.03 -29.93
C GLU A 548 16.96 16.93 -30.90
N PRO A 549 16.48 16.88 -32.15
CA PRO A 549 17.06 15.99 -33.16
C PRO A 549 18.55 16.31 -33.38
N GLY A 550 19.40 15.29 -33.33
CA GLY A 550 20.85 15.45 -33.45
C GLY A 550 21.64 14.23 -32.98
N HIS A 551 22.95 14.27 -33.22
CA HIS A 551 23.88 13.27 -32.68
C HIS A 551 24.52 13.78 -31.39
N TYR A 552 24.35 13.03 -30.30
CA TYR A 552 24.87 13.34 -28.99
C TYR A 552 26.00 12.40 -28.61
N SER A 553 27.03 12.96 -27.97
CA SER A 553 28.14 12.21 -27.38
C SER A 553 28.41 12.76 -25.97
N ALA A 554 28.39 11.89 -24.97
CA ALA A 554 28.74 12.22 -23.59
C ALA A 554 30.01 11.47 -23.19
N ASP A 555 31.12 12.19 -23.09
CA ASP A 555 32.43 11.65 -22.69
C ASP A 555 32.57 11.76 -21.17
N TYR A 556 32.71 10.61 -20.49
CA TYR A 556 32.89 10.49 -19.05
C TYR A 556 34.37 10.27 -18.66
N GLY A 557 35.30 10.61 -19.55
CA GLY A 557 36.73 10.47 -19.36
C GLY A 557 37.13 9.00 -19.19
N GLY A 558 37.76 8.68 -18.05
CA GLY A 558 38.20 7.32 -17.75
C GLY A 558 37.09 6.27 -17.66
N LEU A 559 35.82 6.70 -17.53
CA LEU A 559 34.66 5.82 -17.50
C LEU A 559 34.07 5.54 -18.89
N GLY A 560 34.64 6.09 -19.96
CA GLY A 560 34.19 5.85 -21.32
C GLY A 560 33.20 6.89 -21.83
N GLN A 561 32.49 6.56 -22.91
CA GLN A 561 31.61 7.48 -23.63
C GLN A 561 30.28 6.81 -23.94
N ILE A 562 29.20 7.60 -23.92
CA ILE A 562 27.87 7.20 -24.40
C ILE A 562 27.53 8.02 -25.65
N ASP A 563 27.22 7.33 -26.75
CA ASP A 563 26.78 7.94 -28.00
C ASP A 563 25.33 7.59 -28.31
N PHE A 564 24.53 8.58 -28.71
CA PHE A 564 23.15 8.37 -29.10
C PHE A 564 22.70 9.38 -30.15
N THR A 565 21.76 8.98 -30.99
CA THR A 565 21.16 9.84 -32.02
C THR A 565 19.68 9.97 -31.74
N ILE A 566 19.20 11.20 -31.72
CA ILE A 566 17.78 11.52 -31.60
C ILE A 566 17.27 11.94 -32.98
N LYS A 567 16.23 11.27 -33.46
CA LYS A 567 15.54 11.58 -34.72
C LYS A 567 14.24 12.33 -34.49
#